data_AF-A0A1G1WFE7-F1
#
_entry.id   AF-A0A1G1WFE7-F1
#
_cell.length_a   1.000
_cell.length_b   1.000
_cell.length_c   1.000
_cell.angle_alpha   90.00
_cell.angle_beta   90.00
_cell.angle_gamma   90.00
#
_symmetry.space_group_name_H-M   'P 1'
#
loop_
_entity.id
_entity.type
_entity.pdbx_description
1 polymer ?
#
loop_
_entity_poly.entity_id
_entity_poly.type
_entity_poly.pdbx_seq_one_letter_code
_entity_poly.pdbx_strand_id
1 'polypeptide(L)'
;MGTCDRCGKGVQVGMNVSHSHVRTKKRSYPNLHSFKIRQGSLPRRLRLCTKCLRIVKKQIAERAARVSVIPKTEEIENQTDSGQEKQTSEDPKLTPEQKDLESVKEELQKII
;
A
#
# COMPACT_ATOMS: atom_id res chain seq x y z
N MET A 1 10.85 -21.61 -9.52
CA MET A 1 10.84 -20.87 -8.24
C MET A 1 10.78 -19.38 -8.57
N GLY A 2 9.91 -18.61 -7.89
CA GLY A 2 9.59 -17.22 -8.28
C GLY A 2 10.46 -16.15 -7.63
N THR A 3 10.04 -14.90 -7.78
CA THR A 3 10.51 -13.74 -7.02
C THR A 3 9.82 -13.66 -5.65
N CYS A 4 10.32 -12.81 -4.75
CA CYS A 4 9.64 -12.46 -3.50
C CYS A 4 8.61 -11.34 -3.74
N ASP A 5 7.33 -11.61 -3.50
CA ASP A 5 6.22 -10.68 -3.80
C ASP A 5 6.38 -9.30 -3.14
N ARG A 6 7.01 -9.23 -1.95
CA ARG A 6 7.25 -7.97 -1.22
C ARG A 6 8.48 -7.16 -1.66
N CYS A 7 9.52 -7.78 -2.22
CA CYS A 7 10.81 -7.10 -2.42
C CYS A 7 11.54 -7.47 -3.72
N GLY A 8 10.87 -8.11 -4.66
CA GLY A 8 11.39 -8.42 -6.00
C GLY A 8 12.52 -9.44 -6.05
N LYS A 9 13.11 -9.86 -4.92
CA LYS A 9 14.26 -10.79 -4.86
C LYS A 9 13.99 -12.04 -5.69
N GLY A 10 14.68 -12.15 -6.82
CA GLY A 10 14.66 -13.30 -7.72
C GLY A 10 15.92 -14.16 -7.59
N VAL A 11 16.13 -15.02 -8.58
CA VAL A 11 17.32 -15.87 -8.70
C VAL A 11 18.55 -14.98 -8.95
N GLN A 12 19.61 -15.20 -8.19
CA GLN A 12 20.90 -14.54 -8.41
C GLN A 12 21.84 -15.51 -9.15
N VAL A 13 22.50 -15.01 -10.19
CA VAL A 13 23.54 -15.75 -10.91
C VAL A 13 24.91 -15.28 -10.44
N GLY A 14 25.78 -16.22 -10.13
CA GLY A 14 27.17 -15.96 -9.76
C GLY A 14 28.07 -17.08 -10.26
N MET A 15 29.27 -17.17 -9.71
CA MET A 15 30.22 -18.23 -10.01
C MET A 15 30.59 -18.99 -8.73
N ASN A 16 30.82 -20.28 -8.85
CA ASN A 16 31.65 -21.02 -7.91
C ASN A 16 33.10 -20.95 -8.41
N VAL A 17 34.04 -20.66 -7.51
CA VAL A 17 35.46 -20.45 -7.83
C VAL A 17 36.27 -21.43 -7.02
N SER A 18 37.02 -22.31 -7.67
CA SER A 18 37.93 -23.23 -6.98
C SER A 18 39.23 -22.53 -6.57
N HIS A 19 40.04 -23.19 -5.74
CA HIS A 19 41.38 -22.73 -5.37
C HIS A 19 42.27 -22.47 -6.61
N SER A 20 42.13 -23.30 -7.65
CA SER A 20 42.81 -23.14 -8.95
C SER A 20 42.12 -22.13 -9.90
N HIS A 21 41.28 -21.23 -9.38
CA HIS A 21 40.49 -20.25 -10.14
C HIS A 21 39.56 -20.81 -11.24
N VAL A 22 39.20 -22.09 -11.20
CA VAL A 22 38.21 -22.66 -12.13
C VAL A 22 36.83 -22.08 -11.79
N ARG A 23 36.21 -21.40 -12.76
CA ARG A 23 34.94 -20.68 -12.60
C ARG A 23 33.79 -21.47 -13.23
N THR A 24 32.83 -21.90 -12.43
CA THR A 24 31.60 -22.57 -12.89
C THR A 24 30.36 -21.74 -12.55
N LYS A 25 29.35 -21.70 -13.44
CA LYS A 25 28.14 -20.90 -13.22
C LYS A 25 27.30 -21.48 -12.07
N LYS A 26 26.99 -20.66 -11.06
CA LYS A 26 26.14 -21.02 -9.92
C LYS A 26 24.86 -20.18 -9.94
N ARG A 27 23.71 -20.82 -9.70
CA ARG A 27 22.43 -20.13 -9.44
C ARG A 27 22.10 -20.21 -7.95
N SER A 28 21.91 -19.06 -7.32
CA SER A 28 21.51 -18.93 -5.92
C SER A 28 20.04 -18.53 -5.86
N TYR A 29 19.20 -19.40 -5.31
CA TYR A 29 17.77 -19.14 -5.14
C TYR A 29 17.51 -18.45 -3.78
N PRO A 30 16.67 -17.42 -3.73
CA PRO A 30 16.24 -16.85 -2.46
C PRO A 30 15.40 -17.89 -1.70
N ASN A 31 15.62 -18.01 -0.39
CA ASN A 31 14.81 -18.88 0.45
C ASN A 31 13.41 -18.27 0.64
N LEU A 32 12.46 -18.70 -0.19
CA LEU A 32 11.08 -18.23 -0.25
C LEU A 32 10.14 -19.20 0.48
N HIS A 33 9.30 -18.63 1.35
CA HIS A 33 8.29 -19.35 2.09
C HIS A 33 6.89 -18.90 1.68
N SER A 34 5.96 -19.86 1.61
CA SER A 34 4.54 -19.57 1.41
C SER A 34 3.92 -19.06 2.71
N PHE A 35 3.35 -17.86 2.68
CA PHE A 35 2.68 -17.22 3.82
C PHE A 35 1.22 -16.91 3.48
N LYS A 36 0.29 -17.18 4.40
CA LYS A 36 -1.13 -16.86 4.24
C LYS A 36 -1.41 -15.49 4.86
N ILE A 37 -2.08 -14.61 4.12
CA ILE A 37 -2.54 -13.29 4.60
C ILE A 37 -4.05 -13.19 4.34
N ARG A 38 -4.81 -12.65 5.29
CA ARG A 38 -6.20 -12.21 5.04
C ARG A 38 -6.17 -10.79 4.51
N GLN A 39 -6.74 -10.58 3.32
CA GLN A 39 -6.99 -9.25 2.75
C GLN A 39 -8.51 -9.09 2.68
N GLY A 40 -9.07 -8.31 3.61
CA GLY A 40 -10.51 -8.32 3.85
C GLY A 40 -11.02 -9.73 4.19
N SER A 41 -12.09 -10.15 3.53
CA SER A 41 -12.72 -11.46 3.70
C SER A 41 -11.93 -12.63 3.08
N LEU A 42 -11.05 -12.38 2.09
CA LEU A 42 -10.43 -13.43 1.30
C LEU A 42 -8.98 -13.76 1.75
N PRO A 43 -8.65 -15.05 2.00
CA PRO A 43 -7.28 -15.46 2.28
C PRO A 43 -6.46 -15.57 0.98
N ARG A 44 -5.36 -14.80 0.89
CA ARG A 44 -4.38 -14.89 -0.19
C ARG A 44 -3.11 -15.60 0.31
N ARG A 45 -2.41 -16.29 -0.61
CA ARG A 45 -1.08 -16.88 -0.37
C ARG A 45 -0.03 -16.03 -1.08
N LEU A 46 1.00 -15.59 -0.37
CA LEU A 46 2.17 -14.87 -0.90
C LEU A 46 3.45 -15.69 -0.72
N ARG A 47 4.43 -15.48 -1.59
CA ARG A 47 5.80 -16.03 -1.51
C ARG A 47 6.75 -14.95 -0.97
N LEU A 48 7.21 -15.13 0.26
CA LEU A 48 8.05 -14.17 0.97
C LEU A 48 9.43 -14.74 1.28
N CYS A 49 10.49 -13.99 1.01
CA CYS A 49 11.83 -14.35 1.46
C CYS A 49 11.95 -14.26 2.99
N THR A 50 12.87 -15.02 3.58
CA THR A 50 13.09 -15.06 5.05
C THR A 50 13.22 -13.68 5.71
N LYS A 51 13.95 -12.72 5.09
CA LYS A 51 14.05 -11.33 5.59
C LYS A 51 12.67 -10.65 5.65
N CYS A 52 11.88 -10.75 4.58
CA CYS A 52 10.53 -10.18 4.54
C CYS A 52 9.57 -10.87 5.51
N LEU A 53 9.66 -12.20 5.64
CA LEU A 53 8.82 -12.98 6.56
C LEU A 53 9.05 -12.56 8.02
N ARG A 54 10.30 -12.35 8.45
CA ARG A 54 10.62 -11.83 9.80
C ARG A 54 9.97 -10.47 10.04
N ILE A 55 10.12 -9.54 9.10
CA ILE A 55 9.58 -8.18 9.23
C ILE A 55 8.04 -8.21 9.27
N VAL A 56 7.38 -9.01 8.41
CA VAL A 56 5.91 -9.14 8.42
C VAL A 56 5.43 -9.72 9.75
N LYS A 57 6.09 -10.77 10.29
CA LYS A 57 5.77 -11.32 11.61
C LYS A 57 5.92 -10.27 12.72
N LYS A 58 7.01 -9.48 12.71
CA LYS A 58 7.22 -8.39 13.67
C LYS A 58 6.12 -7.33 13.59
N GLN A 59 5.77 -6.88 12.38
CA GLN A 59 4.71 -5.91 12.14
C GLN A 59 3.32 -6.41 12.56
N ILE A 60 3.04 -7.71 12.42
CA ILE A 60 1.78 -8.31 12.92
C ILE A 60 1.76 -8.30 14.46
N ALA A 61 2.85 -8.70 15.11
CA ALA A 61 2.96 -8.69 16.57
C ALA A 61 2.86 -7.26 17.14
N GLU A 62 3.55 -6.29 16.54
CA GLU A 62 3.46 -4.86 16.91
C GLU A 62 2.04 -4.31 16.75
N ARG A 63 1.35 -4.66 15.66
CA ARG A 63 -0.05 -4.24 15.44
C ARG A 63 -1.01 -4.88 16.45
N ALA A 64 -0.85 -6.17 16.73
CA ALA A 64 -1.66 -6.86 17.73
C ALA A 64 -1.48 -6.21 19.12
N ALA A 65 -0.24 -5.90 19.52
CA ALA A 65 0.07 -5.22 20.77
C ALA A 65 -0.46 -3.78 20.84
N ARG A 66 -0.62 -3.07 19.71
CA ARG A 66 -1.25 -1.74 19.67
C ARG A 66 -2.76 -1.80 19.84
N VAL A 67 -3.43 -2.76 19.18
CA VAL A 67 -4.90 -2.90 19.26
C VAL A 67 -5.35 -3.23 20.69
N SER A 68 -4.55 -3.99 21.46
CA SER A 68 -4.84 -4.27 22.88
C SER A 68 -4.72 -3.08 23.83
N VAL A 69 -4.25 -1.91 23.38
CA VAL A 69 -4.05 -0.70 24.21
C VAL A 69 -5.11 0.38 23.95
N ILE A 70 -6.01 0.18 22.97
CA ILE A 70 -7.09 1.14 22.68
C ILE A 70 -8.16 1.04 23.79
N PRO A 71 -8.41 2.10 24.59
CA PRO A 71 -9.54 2.12 25.50
C PRO A 71 -10.85 2.15 24.70
N LYS A 72 -11.81 1.30 25.08
CA LYS A 72 -13.19 1.36 24.54
C LYS A 72 -13.96 2.51 25.18
N THR A 73 -13.72 3.74 24.74
CA THR A 73 -14.64 4.88 24.96
C THR A 73 -14.44 5.88 23.84
N GLU A 74 -15.39 5.92 22.90
CA GLU A 74 -15.90 7.15 22.30
C GLU A 74 -17.21 6.75 21.62
N GLU A 75 -18.31 7.17 22.24
CA GLU A 75 -19.66 6.89 21.78
C GLU A 75 -19.99 7.80 20.59
N ILE A 76 -20.87 7.33 19.71
CA ILE A 76 -21.28 8.07 18.53
C ILE A 76 -22.30 9.13 18.97
N GLU A 77 -21.81 10.26 19.47
CA GLU A 77 -22.64 11.47 19.64
C GLU A 77 -22.64 12.28 18.34
N ASN A 78 -23.50 11.87 17.42
CA ASN A 78 -24.03 12.79 16.42
C ASN A 78 -24.99 13.76 17.14
N GLN A 79 -24.47 14.86 17.69
CA GLN A 79 -25.28 15.98 18.16
C GLN A 79 -25.21 17.13 17.17
N THR A 80 -26.39 17.63 16.78
CA THR A 80 -26.58 18.74 15.85
C THR A 80 -26.81 20.06 16.57
N ASP A 81 -26.69 21.14 15.79
CA ASP A 81 -27.35 22.44 15.94
C ASP A 81 -26.78 23.57 16.83
N SER A 82 -26.94 24.77 16.26
CA SER A 82 -26.75 26.13 16.82
C SER A 82 -25.32 26.57 17.19
N GLY A 83 -24.84 27.77 16.82
CA GLY A 83 -25.42 28.79 15.93
C GLY A 83 -24.79 30.17 16.15
N GLN A 84 -24.21 30.76 15.10
CA GLN A 84 -23.77 32.18 14.97
C GLN A 84 -22.61 32.62 15.93
N GLU A 85 -21.60 33.42 15.58
CA GLU A 85 -21.08 34.08 14.36
C GLU A 85 -19.62 34.57 14.71
N LYS A 86 -18.79 35.30 13.95
CA LYS A 86 -18.92 36.08 12.71
C LYS A 86 -17.54 36.23 11.98
N GLN A 87 -17.49 35.87 10.69
CA GLN A 87 -16.85 36.57 9.55
C GLN A 87 -15.47 37.29 9.67
N THR A 88 -14.46 36.77 8.93
CA THR A 88 -13.68 37.43 7.82
C THR A 88 -12.84 36.35 7.15
N SER A 89 -13.15 35.80 5.97
CA SER A 89 -13.14 36.38 4.61
C SER A 89 -11.76 36.37 3.89
N GLU A 90 -11.31 35.20 3.42
CA GLU A 90 -10.51 35.03 2.19
C GLU A 90 -10.92 33.70 1.50
N ASP A 91 -11.07 33.70 0.17
CA ASP A 91 -11.85 32.68 -0.56
C ASP A 91 -11.08 31.39 -0.93
N PRO A 92 -11.72 30.20 -0.87
CA PRO A 92 -11.18 28.97 -1.42
C PRO A 92 -11.37 28.93 -2.95
N LYS A 93 -10.40 29.44 -3.72
CA LYS A 93 -10.46 29.37 -5.18
C LYS A 93 -10.36 27.93 -5.69
N LEU A 94 -11.31 27.57 -6.55
CA LEU A 94 -11.50 26.23 -7.12
C LEU A 94 -10.30 25.73 -7.92
N THR A 95 -10.28 24.41 -8.07
CA THR A 95 -9.34 23.64 -8.90
C THR A 95 -9.36 24.05 -10.39
N PRO A 96 -8.25 23.92 -11.14
CA PRO A 96 -8.16 24.46 -12.51
C PRO A 96 -8.92 23.67 -13.60
N GLU A 97 -9.46 22.49 -13.32
CA GLU A 97 -9.89 21.50 -14.35
C GLU A 97 -11.40 21.50 -14.68
N GLN A 98 -12.11 22.62 -14.48
CA GLN A 98 -13.57 22.68 -14.72
C GLN A 98 -14.04 23.70 -15.76
N LYS A 99 -13.14 24.46 -16.40
CA LYS A 99 -13.53 25.42 -17.47
C LYS A 99 -13.74 24.79 -18.85
N ASP A 100 -13.20 23.60 -19.09
CA ASP A 100 -13.30 22.93 -20.40
C ASP A 100 -14.62 22.16 -20.58
N LEU A 101 -15.42 21.98 -19.52
CA LEU A 101 -16.71 21.27 -19.55
C LEU A 101 -17.93 22.17 -19.72
N GLU A 102 -17.75 23.50 -19.70
CA GLU A 102 -18.83 24.47 -19.96
C GLU A 102 -18.81 24.96 -21.41
N SER A 103 -17.64 25.21 -22.00
CA SER A 103 -17.49 25.55 -23.42
C SER A 103 -18.08 24.48 -24.35
N VAL A 104 -17.82 23.20 -24.07
CA VAL A 104 -18.36 22.07 -24.86
C VAL A 104 -19.89 21.96 -24.74
N LYS A 105 -20.50 22.42 -23.63
CA LYS A 105 -21.98 22.47 -23.50
C LYS A 105 -22.58 23.58 -24.34
N GLU A 106 -21.93 24.74 -24.42
CA GLU A 106 -22.38 25.87 -25.25
C GLU A 106 -22.20 25.60 -26.75
N GLU A 107 -21.25 24.76 -27.16
CA GLU A 107 -21.13 24.31 -28.56
C GLU A 107 -22.20 23.29 -28.94
N LEU A 108 -22.53 22.33 -28.06
CA LEU A 108 -23.57 21.33 -28.33
C LEU A 108 -24.99 21.93 -28.45
N GLN A 109 -25.25 23.08 -27.81
CA GLN A 109 -26.52 23.80 -27.93
C GLN A 109 -26.69 24.59 -29.24
N LYS A 110 -25.67 24.64 -30.11
CA LYS A 110 -25.74 25.31 -31.43
C LYS A 110 -25.91 24.35 -32.61
N ILE A 111 -26.07 23.04 -32.33
CA ILE A 111 -26.15 21.96 -33.33
C ILE A 111 -27.57 21.35 -33.39
N ILE A 112 -28.48 21.79 -32.51
CA ILE A 112 -29.93 21.48 -32.51
C ILE A 112 -30.70 22.74 -32.88
#